data_AF-A0A434A6M5-F1
#
_entry.id   AF-A0A434A6M5-F1
#
_cell.length_a   1.000
_cell.length_b   1.000
_cell.length_c   1.000
_cell.angle_alpha   90.00
_cell.angle_beta   90.00
_cell.angle_gamma   90.00
#
_symmetry.space_group_name_H-M   'P 1'
#
loop_
_entity.id
_entity.type
_entity.pdbx_description
1 polymer ?
#
loop_
_entity_poly.entity_id
_entity_poly.type
_entity_poly.pdbx_seq_one_letter_code
_entity_poly.pdbx_strand_id
1 'polypeptide(L)'
;MITSKIISNGILRALATILIIGIVLYFLYSIQTVIVYLCISLLLCLIANPFVQFLKNKLKFGNSLAATTTLLLFLLLLVGFIFLFVPLIISQANNLSLLDTHNLQKQFMETERSIELYFNIPHVDLNKVLKSSRVTSMLDLSYFTSFLNSILGFMADMGMGLVSVFFITFFFVKDQDAFKATARRILPDSNEEKILNSITKINHFLTRYFIGLLLQLTVVFILYLIVLIIFGNKNAFVIAFLCAILNIIPYIGPIIGTILAGILTMISMIGMDFQSEILPKTIYVIIGFLVVQAIDNNISQPIISSKSVNSHPLEIFLITLISGITFGIVGMIIAIPVFTMIKVILKEFFPDNKIVSVLTERI
;
A
#
# COMPACT_ATOMS: atom_id res chain seq x y z
N MET A 1 -30.02 -42.56 32.55
CA MET A 1 -30.44 -41.34 33.27
C MET A 1 -29.30 -40.35 33.23
N ILE A 2 -29.50 -39.17 32.65
CA ILE A 2 -28.53 -38.07 32.74
C ILE A 2 -28.62 -37.55 34.17
N THR A 3 -27.56 -37.73 34.96
CA THR A 3 -27.52 -37.25 36.34
C THR A 3 -27.22 -35.75 36.36
N SER A 4 -27.82 -35.02 37.31
CA SER A 4 -27.59 -33.57 37.52
C SER A 4 -26.10 -33.20 37.60
N LYS A 5 -25.27 -34.11 38.09
CA LYS A 5 -23.80 -33.98 38.17
C LYS A 5 -23.12 -33.94 36.80
N ILE A 6 -23.63 -34.68 35.80
CA ILE A 6 -23.12 -34.67 34.42
C ILE A 6 -23.46 -33.33 33.76
N ILE A 7 -24.69 -32.84 33.95
CA ILE A 7 -25.14 -31.54 33.42
C ILE A 7 -24.32 -30.41 34.05
N SER A 8 -24.14 -30.42 35.37
CA SER A 8 -23.34 -29.41 36.09
C SER A 8 -21.87 -29.40 35.63
N ASN A 9 -21.23 -30.56 35.47
CA ASN A 9 -19.85 -30.62 34.96
C ASN A 9 -19.75 -30.19 33.49
N GLY A 10 -20.77 -30.48 32.67
CA GLY A 10 -20.85 -30.00 31.29
C GLY A 10 -20.90 -28.48 31.21
N ILE A 11 -21.77 -27.86 32.02
CA ILE A 11 -21.91 -26.40 32.09
C ILE A 11 -20.62 -25.75 32.64
N LEU A 12 -20.02 -26.32 33.68
CA LEU A 12 -18.79 -25.78 34.27
C LEU A 12 -17.62 -25.84 33.27
N ARG A 13 -17.49 -26.93 32.51
CA ARG A 13 -16.49 -27.04 31.44
C ARG A 13 -16.77 -26.06 30.30
N ALA A 14 -18.02 -25.90 29.88
CA ALA A 14 -18.38 -24.93 28.84
C ALA A 14 -18.05 -23.49 29.28
N LEU A 15 -18.41 -23.12 30.52
CA LEU A 15 -18.08 -21.81 31.09
C LEU A 15 -16.57 -21.59 31.21
N ALA A 16 -15.83 -22.60 31.69
CA ALA A 16 -14.37 -22.53 31.76
C ALA A 16 -13.74 -22.36 30.37
N THR A 17 -14.21 -23.10 29.36
CA THR A 17 -13.72 -22.98 27.98
C THR A 17 -14.04 -21.60 27.40
N ILE A 18 -15.26 -21.08 27.59
CA ILE A 18 -15.63 -19.73 27.13
C ILE A 18 -14.77 -18.67 27.84
N LEU A 19 -14.54 -18.81 29.13
CA LEU A 19 -13.72 -17.88 29.91
C LEU A 19 -12.25 -17.92 29.49
N ILE A 20 -11.69 -19.11 29.24
CA ILE A 20 -10.33 -19.28 28.69
C ILE A 20 -10.24 -18.64 27.30
N ILE A 21 -11.20 -18.91 26.41
CA ILE A 21 -11.26 -18.31 25.08
C ILE A 21 -11.35 -16.77 25.20
N GLY A 22 -12.19 -16.26 26.09
CA GLY A 22 -12.33 -14.83 26.34
C GLY A 22 -11.04 -14.17 26.83
N ILE A 23 -10.32 -14.82 27.77
CA ILE A 23 -9.02 -14.35 28.25
C ILE A 23 -7.98 -14.37 27.12
N VAL A 24 -7.93 -15.44 26.32
CA VAL A 24 -6.99 -15.55 25.19
C VAL A 24 -7.28 -14.48 24.15
N LEU A 25 -8.55 -14.23 23.81
CA LEU A 25 -8.94 -13.18 22.87
C LEU A 25 -8.62 -11.79 23.41
N TYR A 26 -8.87 -11.53 24.69
CA TYR A 26 -8.52 -10.26 25.34
C TYR A 26 -7.00 -10.04 25.39
N PHE A 27 -6.24 -11.09 25.66
CA PHE A 27 -4.78 -11.06 25.62
C PHE A 27 -4.28 -10.75 24.21
N LEU A 28 -4.78 -11.46 23.19
CA LEU A 28 -4.46 -11.20 21.78
C LEU A 28 -4.80 -9.77 21.36
N TYR A 29 -5.95 -9.24 21.80
CA TYR A 29 -6.33 -7.85 21.57
C TYR A 29 -5.37 -6.87 22.24
N SER A 30 -4.93 -7.16 23.47
CA SER A 30 -3.98 -6.33 24.20
C SER A 30 -2.59 -6.29 23.54
N ILE A 31 -2.15 -7.40 22.92
CA ILE A 31 -0.86 -7.49 22.23
C ILE A 31 -0.96 -7.27 20.71
N GLN A 32 -2.12 -6.80 20.20
CA GLN A 32 -2.37 -6.67 18.77
C GLN A 32 -1.27 -5.89 18.05
N THR A 33 -0.75 -4.82 18.67
CA THR A 33 0.31 -3.99 18.10
C THR A 33 1.61 -4.77 17.89
N VAL A 34 1.96 -5.65 18.84
CA VAL A 34 3.14 -6.51 18.74
C VAL A 34 2.96 -7.55 17.64
N ILE A 35 1.76 -8.12 17.52
CA ILE A 35 1.42 -9.06 16.43
C ILE A 35 1.56 -8.36 15.08
N VAL A 36 1.04 -7.14 14.95
CA VAL A 36 1.18 -6.33 13.73
C VAL A 36 2.66 -6.08 13.41
N TYR A 37 3.48 -5.70 14.40
CA TYR A 37 4.92 -5.53 14.19
C TYR A 37 5.60 -6.82 13.74
N LEU A 38 5.29 -7.95 14.34
CA LEU A 38 5.81 -9.25 13.91
C LEU A 38 5.42 -9.58 12.47
N CYS A 39 4.16 -9.36 12.09
CA CYS A 39 3.68 -9.56 10.73
C CYS A 39 4.43 -8.66 9.72
N ILE A 40 4.53 -7.36 10.01
CA ILE A 40 5.27 -6.41 9.15
C ILE A 40 6.74 -6.81 9.07
N SER A 41 7.37 -7.19 10.17
CA SER A 41 8.77 -7.61 10.20
C SER A 41 9.03 -8.88 9.40
N LEU A 42 8.08 -9.81 9.38
CA LEU A 42 8.14 -11.04 8.59
C LEU A 42 8.02 -10.71 7.10
N LEU A 43 7.11 -9.81 6.72
CA LEU A 43 7.03 -9.30 5.35
C LEU A 43 8.33 -8.58 4.93
N LEU A 44 8.84 -7.69 5.78
CA LEU A 44 10.09 -6.98 5.52
C LEU A 44 11.29 -7.94 5.41
N CYS A 45 11.31 -9.00 6.22
CA CYS A 45 12.30 -10.07 6.12
C CYS A 45 12.27 -10.75 4.74
N LEU A 46 11.08 -11.02 4.20
CA LEU A 46 10.93 -11.61 2.87
C LEU A 46 11.43 -10.68 1.76
N ILE A 47 11.12 -9.38 1.87
CA ILE A 47 11.60 -8.35 0.93
C ILE A 47 13.12 -8.19 1.03
N ALA A 48 13.68 -8.23 2.24
CA ALA A 48 15.12 -8.08 2.49
C ALA A 48 15.92 -9.31 2.04
N ASN A 49 15.35 -10.52 2.11
CA ASN A 49 16.04 -11.77 1.82
C ASN A 49 16.77 -11.81 0.46
N PRO A 50 16.18 -11.45 -0.69
CA PRO A 50 16.92 -11.44 -1.97
C PRO A 50 18.16 -10.53 -1.94
N PHE A 51 18.08 -9.37 -1.30
CA PHE A 51 19.22 -8.46 -1.15
C PHE A 51 20.29 -9.03 -0.22
N VAL A 52 19.86 -9.63 0.91
CA VAL A 52 20.75 -10.29 1.87
C VAL A 52 21.47 -11.46 1.19
N GLN A 53 20.77 -12.30 0.43
CA GLN A 53 21.36 -13.42 -0.31
C GLN A 53 22.30 -12.93 -1.41
N PHE A 54 21.99 -11.81 -2.08
CA PHE A 54 22.90 -11.18 -3.02
C PHE A 54 24.20 -10.74 -2.33
N LEU A 55 24.11 -10.05 -1.18
CA LEU A 55 25.27 -9.64 -0.38
C LEU A 55 26.08 -10.84 0.13
N LYS A 56 25.42 -11.90 0.61
CA LYS A 56 26.09 -13.14 1.06
C LYS A 56 26.79 -13.85 -0.09
N ASN A 57 26.11 -14.06 -1.22
CA ASN A 57 26.61 -14.92 -2.29
C ASN A 57 27.58 -14.20 -3.24
N LYS A 58 27.35 -12.92 -3.54
CA LYS A 58 28.19 -12.15 -4.48
C LYS A 58 29.31 -11.38 -3.77
N LEU A 59 29.02 -10.78 -2.61
CA LEU A 59 29.97 -9.95 -1.86
C LEU A 59 30.61 -10.69 -0.68
N LYS A 60 30.22 -11.96 -0.43
CA LYS A 60 30.76 -12.83 0.64
C LYS A 60 30.62 -12.24 2.05
N PHE A 61 29.57 -11.45 2.29
CA PHE A 61 29.31 -10.87 3.61
C PHE A 61 28.88 -11.96 4.61
N GLY A 62 29.30 -11.84 5.86
CA GLY A 62 28.80 -12.66 6.96
C GLY A 62 27.33 -12.36 7.28
N ASN A 63 26.63 -13.29 7.95
CA ASN A 63 25.19 -13.19 8.21
C ASN A 63 24.75 -11.86 8.84
N SER A 64 25.47 -11.41 9.87
CA SER A 64 25.15 -10.15 10.54
C SER A 64 25.42 -8.93 9.67
N LEU A 65 26.51 -8.91 8.90
CA LEU A 65 26.86 -7.79 8.03
C LEU A 65 25.87 -7.65 6.89
N ALA A 66 25.51 -8.74 6.22
CA ALA A 66 24.52 -8.73 5.14
C ALA A 66 23.14 -8.23 5.63
N ALA A 67 22.72 -8.65 6.82
CA ALA A 67 21.48 -8.19 7.45
C ALA A 67 21.53 -6.69 7.77
N THR A 68 22.59 -6.22 8.46
CA THR A 68 22.75 -4.80 8.82
C THR A 68 22.81 -3.91 7.58
N THR A 69 23.62 -4.26 6.57
CA THR A 69 23.74 -3.47 5.35
C THR A 69 22.41 -3.37 4.60
N THR A 70 21.65 -4.47 4.50
CA THR A 70 20.35 -4.46 3.82
C THR A 70 19.33 -3.59 4.56
N LEU A 71 19.26 -3.71 5.88
CA LEU A 71 18.33 -2.91 6.68
C LEU A 71 18.72 -1.44 6.74
N LEU A 72 20.00 -1.14 6.77
CA LEU A 72 20.49 0.23 6.70
C LEU A 72 20.16 0.86 5.33
N LEU A 73 20.29 0.10 4.23
CA LEU A 73 19.85 0.54 2.90
C LEU A 73 18.34 0.85 2.89
N PHE A 74 17.50 -0.03 3.44
CA PHE A 74 16.05 0.18 3.49
C PHE A 74 15.68 1.38 4.37
N LEU A 75 16.36 1.55 5.51
CA LEU A 75 16.18 2.71 6.37
C LEU A 75 16.58 4.00 5.64
N LEU A 76 17.69 3.99 4.90
CA LEU A 76 18.15 5.15 4.14
C LEU A 76 17.19 5.49 3.00
N LEU A 77 16.67 4.49 2.28
CA LEU A 77 15.63 4.70 1.26
C LEU A 77 14.36 5.31 1.87
N LEU A 78 13.93 4.81 3.04
CA LEU A 78 12.77 5.33 3.75
C LEU A 78 13.01 6.78 4.18
N VAL A 79 14.11 7.06 4.89
CA VAL A 79 14.46 8.41 5.35
C VAL A 79 14.64 9.37 4.16
N GLY A 80 15.33 8.95 3.11
CA GLY A 80 15.49 9.73 1.87
C GLY A 80 14.16 10.08 1.21
N PHE A 81 13.20 9.14 1.22
CA PHE A 81 11.83 9.42 0.78
C PHE A 81 11.17 10.50 1.65
N ILE A 82 11.25 10.40 2.98
CA ILE A 82 10.70 11.42 3.89
C ILE A 82 11.29 12.80 3.59
N PHE A 83 12.61 12.90 3.45
CA PHE A 83 13.31 14.16 3.20
C PHE A 83 12.98 14.78 1.83
N LEU A 84 12.68 13.98 0.81
CA LEU A 84 12.23 14.50 -0.48
C LEU A 84 10.74 14.88 -0.46
N PHE A 85 9.93 14.09 0.24
CA PHE A 85 8.48 14.20 0.20
C PHE A 85 7.93 15.30 1.11
N VAL A 86 8.38 15.37 2.36
CA VAL A 86 7.86 16.33 3.35
C VAL A 86 8.02 17.78 2.89
N PRO A 87 9.19 18.23 2.39
CA PRO A 87 9.35 19.59 1.89
C PRO A 87 8.49 19.90 0.67
N LEU A 88 8.31 18.91 -0.24
CA LEU A 88 7.40 19.07 -1.36
C LEU A 88 5.98 19.34 -0.86
N ILE A 89 5.49 18.51 0.07
CA ILE A 89 4.15 18.68 0.63
C ILE A 89 3.99 20.03 1.32
N ILE A 90 4.95 20.44 2.16
CA ILE A 90 4.90 21.73 2.85
C ILE A 90 4.89 22.89 1.85
N SER A 91 5.75 22.84 0.83
CA SER A 91 5.81 23.88 -0.21
C SER A 91 4.49 23.97 -0.99
N GLN A 92 3.94 22.82 -1.39
CA GLN A 92 2.69 22.76 -2.14
C GLN A 92 1.50 23.22 -1.26
N ALA A 93 1.49 22.87 0.03
CA ALA A 93 0.49 23.32 1.00
C ALA A 93 0.59 24.83 1.28
N ASN A 94 1.80 25.39 1.33
CA ASN A 94 1.99 26.84 1.48
C ASN A 94 1.59 27.61 0.22
N ASN A 95 1.91 27.11 -0.97
CA ASN A 95 1.43 27.71 -2.21
C ASN A 95 -0.11 27.67 -2.31
N LEU A 96 -0.73 26.63 -1.74
CA LEU A 96 -2.18 26.51 -1.60
C LEU A 96 -2.79 27.48 -0.57
N SER A 97 -2.13 27.72 0.57
CA SER A 97 -2.63 28.65 1.58
C SER A 97 -2.41 30.12 1.22
N LEU A 98 -1.41 30.40 0.38
CA LEU A 98 -1.12 31.70 -0.21
C LEU A 98 -1.94 31.99 -1.48
N LEU A 99 -2.68 31.01 -2.00
CA LEU A 99 -3.63 31.24 -3.08
C LEU A 99 -4.74 32.14 -2.57
N ASP A 100 -4.69 33.39 -3.01
CA ASP A 100 -5.75 34.37 -2.81
C ASP A 100 -6.99 33.85 -3.53
N THR A 101 -7.88 33.18 -2.79
CA THR A 101 -9.08 32.51 -3.31
C THR A 101 -9.97 33.47 -4.10
N HIS A 102 -9.87 34.78 -3.82
CA HIS A 102 -10.50 35.85 -4.60
C HIS A 102 -9.98 35.97 -6.04
N ASN A 103 -8.67 35.83 -6.26
CA ASN A 103 -8.07 35.92 -7.60
C ASN A 103 -8.35 34.67 -8.44
N LEU A 104 -8.34 33.47 -7.84
CA LEU A 104 -8.77 32.25 -8.51
C LEU A 104 -10.25 32.34 -8.91
N GLN A 105 -11.10 32.80 -7.99
CA GLN A 105 -12.53 32.97 -8.27
C GLN A 105 -12.75 33.97 -9.41
N LYS A 106 -11.99 35.07 -9.44
CA LYS A 106 -12.05 36.08 -10.51
C LYS A 106 -11.57 35.52 -11.87
N GLN A 107 -10.47 34.77 -11.90
CA GLN A 107 -9.98 34.11 -13.13
C GLN A 107 -10.95 33.04 -13.64
N PHE A 108 -11.59 32.27 -12.75
CA PHE A 108 -12.64 31.32 -13.13
C PHE A 108 -13.87 32.03 -13.72
N MET A 109 -14.30 33.16 -13.14
CA MET A 109 -15.40 33.97 -13.67
C MET A 109 -15.06 34.63 -15.01
N GLU A 110 -13.81 35.05 -15.22
CA GLU A 110 -13.32 35.57 -16.51
C GLU A 110 -13.24 34.47 -17.58
N THR A 111 -12.92 33.23 -17.15
CA THR A 111 -12.93 32.03 -18.01
C THR A 111 -14.35 31.64 -18.43
N GLU A 112 -15.32 31.69 -17.51
CA GLU A 112 -16.75 31.49 -17.79
C GLU A 112 -17.22 32.44 -18.89
N ARG A 113 -16.95 33.73 -18.72
CA ARG A 113 -17.29 34.78 -19.69
C ARG A 113 -16.61 34.56 -21.05
N SER A 114 -15.40 34.00 -21.08
CA SER A 114 -14.67 33.72 -22.33
C SER A 114 -15.22 32.48 -23.07
N ILE A 115 -15.67 31.46 -22.34
CA ILE A 115 -16.33 30.27 -22.89
C ILE A 115 -17.71 30.61 -23.44
N GLU A 116 -18.47 31.45 -22.72
CA GLU A 116 -19.78 31.96 -23.16
C GLU A 116 -19.66 32.75 -24.48
N LEU A 117 -18.67 33.64 -24.59
CA LEU A 117 -18.43 34.43 -25.79
C LEU A 117 -17.97 33.58 -27.00
N TYR A 118 -17.29 32.47 -26.76
CA TYR A 118 -16.79 31.60 -27.82
C TYR A 118 -17.83 30.57 -28.31
N PHE A 119 -18.68 30.05 -27.43
CA PHE A 119 -19.65 29.00 -27.77
C PHE A 119 -21.11 29.47 -27.88
N ASN A 120 -21.41 30.74 -27.58
CA ASN A 120 -22.74 31.35 -27.71
C ASN A 120 -23.85 30.56 -26.99
N ILE A 121 -23.51 29.97 -25.84
CA ILE A 121 -24.41 29.16 -25.01
C ILE A 121 -25.19 30.12 -24.09
N PRO A 122 -26.53 29.99 -23.95
CA PRO A 122 -27.30 30.86 -23.05
C PRO A 122 -26.86 30.63 -21.60
N HIS A 123 -26.73 31.72 -20.82
CA HIS A 123 -26.31 31.76 -19.41
C HIS A 123 -26.53 30.45 -18.64
N VAL A 124 -25.51 29.60 -18.65
CA VAL A 124 -25.39 28.58 -17.61
C VAL A 124 -24.80 29.33 -16.45
N ASP A 125 -25.67 29.81 -15.56
CA ASP A 125 -25.31 30.52 -14.34
C ASP A 125 -24.38 29.63 -13.50
N LEU A 126 -23.08 29.67 -13.78
CA LEU A 126 -22.08 28.82 -13.16
C LEU A 126 -21.93 29.20 -11.70
N ASN A 127 -22.33 30.42 -11.33
CA ASN A 127 -22.52 30.83 -9.94
C ASN A 127 -23.62 30.01 -9.24
N LYS A 128 -24.68 29.58 -9.92
CA LYS A 128 -25.61 28.58 -9.36
C LYS A 128 -25.01 27.18 -9.34
N VAL A 129 -24.17 26.76 -10.29
CA VAL A 129 -23.50 25.44 -10.27
C VAL A 129 -22.41 25.35 -9.19
N LEU A 130 -21.69 26.45 -8.96
CA LEU A 130 -20.66 26.63 -7.93
C LEU A 130 -21.28 26.89 -6.55
N LYS A 131 -22.34 27.71 -6.43
CA LYS A 131 -23.06 27.93 -5.16
C LYS A 131 -24.05 26.84 -4.81
N SER A 132 -24.52 26.02 -5.76
CA SER A 132 -25.30 24.80 -5.46
C SER A 132 -24.41 23.66 -4.96
N SER A 133 -23.62 23.95 -3.92
CA SER A 133 -23.37 23.02 -2.81
C SER A 133 -22.73 21.65 -3.10
N ARG A 134 -22.10 21.41 -4.26
CA ARG A 134 -21.37 20.15 -4.48
C ARG A 134 -20.05 20.23 -5.24
N VAL A 135 -19.83 21.27 -6.06
CA VAL A 135 -18.59 21.42 -6.84
C VAL A 135 -17.46 22.03 -5.99
N THR A 136 -17.76 23.02 -5.14
CA THR A 136 -16.80 23.59 -4.18
C THR A 136 -16.39 22.58 -3.11
N SER A 137 -17.28 21.66 -2.73
CA SER A 137 -16.97 20.56 -1.81
C SER A 137 -16.19 19.41 -2.47
N MET A 138 -16.25 19.26 -3.81
CA MET A 138 -15.43 18.30 -4.56
C MET A 138 -14.03 18.85 -4.85
N LEU A 139 -13.89 20.17 -4.93
CA LEU A 139 -12.62 20.90 -5.02
C LEU A 139 -12.11 21.38 -3.65
N ASP A 140 -12.69 20.86 -2.57
CA ASP A 140 -12.30 21.21 -1.21
C ASP A 140 -10.91 20.64 -0.96
N LEU A 141 -9.90 21.47 -1.22
CA LEU A 141 -8.49 21.18 -1.01
C LEU A 141 -8.21 20.78 0.45
N SER A 142 -9.16 21.05 1.37
CA SER A 142 -9.17 20.54 2.73
C SER A 142 -9.11 19.01 2.81
N TYR A 143 -9.73 18.25 1.89
CA TYR A 143 -9.60 16.78 1.88
C TYR A 143 -8.18 16.35 1.50
N PHE A 144 -7.57 17.04 0.53
CA PHE A 144 -6.18 16.80 0.13
C PHE A 144 -5.22 17.16 1.28
N THR A 145 -5.37 18.34 1.89
CA THR A 145 -4.57 18.75 3.05
C THR A 145 -4.77 17.81 4.24
N SER A 146 -6.00 17.35 4.51
CA SER A 146 -6.28 16.38 5.57
C SER A 146 -5.66 15.01 5.30
N PHE A 147 -5.68 14.55 4.06
CA PHE A 147 -4.99 13.33 3.63
C PHE A 147 -3.47 13.44 3.82
N LEU A 148 -2.87 14.56 3.40
CA LEU A 148 -1.44 14.80 3.61
C LEU A 148 -1.07 14.93 5.09
N ASN A 149 -1.89 15.61 5.88
CA ASN A 149 -1.71 15.70 7.33
C ASN A 149 -1.84 14.34 8.01
N SER A 150 -2.71 13.45 7.51
CA SER A 150 -2.83 12.08 8.00
C SER A 150 -1.58 11.26 7.68
N ILE A 151 -0.99 11.43 6.49
CA ILE A 151 0.30 10.81 6.15
C ILE A 151 1.41 11.34 7.06
N LEU A 152 1.50 12.66 7.26
CA LEU A 152 2.49 13.28 8.14
C LEU A 152 2.32 12.83 9.60
N GLY A 153 1.08 12.76 10.09
CA GLY A 153 0.76 12.26 11.43
C GLY A 153 1.15 10.79 11.59
N PHE A 154 0.82 9.94 10.62
CA PHE A 154 1.25 8.55 10.60
C PHE A 154 2.78 8.43 10.65
N MET A 155 3.51 9.24 9.87
CA MET A 155 4.97 9.25 9.87
C MET A 155 5.57 9.74 11.20
N ALA A 156 4.92 10.69 11.87
CA ALA A 156 5.33 11.17 13.19
C ALA A 156 5.12 10.11 14.29
N ASP A 157 3.99 9.39 14.25
CA ASP A 157 3.64 8.35 15.22
C ASP A 157 4.45 7.04 15.02
N MET A 158 5.07 6.87 13.83
CA MET A 158 5.80 5.66 13.46
C MET A 158 7.12 5.44 14.19
N GLY A 159 7.64 6.39 14.98
CA GLY A 159 9.01 6.32 15.53
C GLY A 159 9.32 5.02 16.28
N MET A 160 8.50 4.67 17.29
CA MET A 160 8.73 3.46 18.10
C MET A 160 8.41 2.16 17.33
N GLY A 161 7.40 2.19 16.45
CA GLY A 161 7.01 1.05 15.63
C GLY A 161 8.05 0.72 14.56
N LEU A 162 8.62 1.72 13.89
CA LEU A 162 9.70 1.55 12.91
C LEU A 162 10.91 0.89 13.54
N VAL A 163 11.40 1.42 14.66
CA VAL A 163 12.56 0.85 15.36
C VAL A 163 12.29 -0.60 15.74
N SER A 164 11.11 -0.89 16.28
CA SER A 164 10.71 -2.25 16.67
C SER A 164 10.65 -3.18 15.46
N VAL A 165 10.04 -2.76 14.36
CA VAL A 165 9.92 -3.55 13.13
C VAL A 165 11.30 -3.86 12.54
N PHE A 166 12.17 -2.85 12.40
CA PHE A 166 13.53 -3.04 11.88
C PHE A 166 14.38 -3.92 12.80
N PHE A 167 14.24 -3.78 14.12
CA PHE A 167 14.94 -4.61 15.10
C PHE A 167 14.50 -6.08 15.00
N ILE A 168 13.20 -6.36 14.97
CA ILE A 168 12.67 -7.71 14.81
C ILE A 168 13.12 -8.29 13.45
N THR A 169 13.02 -7.52 12.37
CA THR A 169 13.46 -7.97 11.03
C THR A 169 14.94 -8.30 11.01
N PHE A 170 15.78 -7.53 11.72
CA PHE A 170 17.22 -7.82 11.82
C PHE A 170 17.46 -9.23 12.35
N PHE A 171 16.80 -9.62 13.44
CA PHE A 171 16.92 -10.98 13.98
C PHE A 171 16.32 -12.04 13.05
N PHE A 172 15.16 -11.79 12.44
CA PHE A 172 14.57 -12.73 11.48
C PHE A 172 15.47 -13.02 10.28
N VAL A 173 16.15 -11.99 9.76
CA VAL A 173 17.08 -12.12 8.63
C VAL A 173 18.40 -12.75 9.06
N LYS A 174 18.96 -12.30 10.19
CA LYS A 174 20.26 -12.76 10.70
C LYS A 174 20.22 -14.24 11.10
N ASP A 175 19.19 -14.61 11.86
CA ASP A 175 19.08 -15.92 12.53
C ASP A 175 18.06 -16.84 11.85
N GLN A 176 17.77 -16.61 10.57
CA GLN A 176 16.76 -17.32 9.79
C GLN A 176 16.90 -18.86 9.86
N ASP A 177 18.13 -19.38 9.83
CA ASP A 177 18.39 -20.82 9.89
C ASP A 177 18.14 -21.40 11.29
N ALA A 178 18.47 -20.64 12.33
CA ALA A 178 18.17 -21.01 13.71
C ALA A 178 16.65 -21.04 13.96
N PHE A 179 15.90 -20.06 13.44
CA PHE A 179 14.44 -20.07 13.52
C PHE A 179 13.82 -21.28 12.82
N LYS A 180 14.31 -21.65 11.62
CA LYS A 180 13.85 -22.86 10.92
C LYS A 180 14.15 -24.13 11.71
N ALA A 181 15.35 -24.25 12.30
CA ALA A 181 15.73 -25.40 13.10
C ALA A 181 14.90 -25.53 14.38
N THR A 182 14.64 -24.41 15.07
CA THR A 182 13.80 -24.37 16.27
C THR A 182 12.34 -24.69 15.94
N ALA A 183 11.82 -24.17 14.83
CA ALA A 183 10.47 -24.50 14.37
C ALA A 183 10.31 -26.02 14.20
N ARG A 184 11.23 -26.70 13.51
CA ARG A 184 11.19 -28.16 13.35
C ARG A 184 11.11 -28.94 14.66
N ARG A 185 11.75 -28.45 15.73
CA ARG A 185 11.76 -29.13 17.04
C ARG A 185 10.47 -28.97 17.85
N ILE A 186 9.65 -27.97 17.54
CA ILE A 186 8.42 -27.64 18.28
C ILE A 186 7.19 -28.23 17.59
N LEU A 187 7.27 -28.51 16.29
CA LEU A 187 6.15 -28.97 15.51
C LEU A 187 5.78 -30.42 15.87
N PRO A 188 4.47 -30.73 16.04
CA PRO A 188 4.03 -32.10 16.22
C PRO A 188 4.26 -32.90 14.93
N ASP A 189 4.84 -34.10 15.06
CA ASP A 189 5.23 -34.99 13.94
C ASP A 189 4.11 -35.20 12.90
N SER A 190 2.84 -35.21 13.33
CA SER A 190 1.69 -35.45 12.44
C SER A 190 1.42 -34.35 11.42
N ASN A 191 1.88 -33.12 11.68
CA ASN A 191 1.66 -31.96 10.81
C ASN A 191 2.97 -31.28 10.37
N GLU A 192 4.13 -31.80 10.78
CA GLU A 192 5.43 -31.18 10.51
C GLU A 192 5.64 -30.94 9.00
N GLU A 193 5.41 -31.97 8.18
CA GLU A 193 5.59 -31.89 6.74
C GLU A 193 4.68 -30.83 6.10
N LYS A 194 3.40 -30.79 6.49
CA LYS A 194 2.44 -29.79 6.02
C LYS A 194 2.88 -28.36 6.37
N ILE A 195 3.38 -28.16 7.59
CA ILE A 195 3.82 -26.84 8.04
C ILE A 195 5.09 -26.40 7.28
N LEU A 196 6.06 -27.30 7.14
CA LEU A 196 7.30 -27.00 6.39
C LEU A 196 7.02 -26.73 4.91
N ASN A 197 6.12 -27.50 4.29
CA ASN A 197 5.68 -27.27 2.92
C ASN A 197 4.97 -25.92 2.79
N SER A 198 4.08 -25.58 3.73
CA SER A 198 3.39 -24.29 3.76
C SER A 198 4.37 -23.13 3.84
N ILE A 199 5.33 -23.18 4.78
CA ILE A 199 6.37 -22.15 4.94
C ILE A 199 7.19 -22.01 3.66
N THR A 200 7.58 -23.13 3.03
CA THR A 200 8.40 -23.12 1.81
C THR A 200 7.63 -22.50 0.64
N LYS A 201 6.36 -22.88 0.45
CA LYS A 201 5.47 -22.33 -0.58
C LYS A 201 5.19 -20.85 -0.35
N ILE A 202 4.89 -20.44 0.89
CA ILE A 202 4.69 -19.03 1.27
C ILE A 202 5.93 -18.21 0.91
N ASN A 203 7.12 -18.66 1.32
CA ASN A 203 8.37 -17.99 0.99
C ASN A 203 8.55 -17.85 -0.53
N HIS A 204 8.25 -18.90 -1.30
CA HIS A 204 8.37 -18.89 -2.76
C HIS A 204 7.43 -17.86 -3.41
N PHE A 205 6.13 -17.90 -3.09
CA PHE A 205 5.14 -16.98 -3.67
C PHE A 205 5.39 -15.53 -3.25
N LEU A 206 5.63 -15.28 -1.95
CA LEU A 206 5.86 -13.92 -1.47
C LEU A 206 7.16 -13.32 -1.99
N THR A 207 8.24 -14.10 -2.10
CA THR A 207 9.49 -13.59 -2.69
C THR A 207 9.29 -13.18 -4.14
N ARG A 208 8.60 -14.00 -4.95
CA ARG A 208 8.30 -13.67 -6.35
C ARG A 208 7.35 -12.48 -6.48
N TYR A 209 6.37 -12.40 -5.60
CA TYR A 209 5.45 -11.26 -5.53
C TYR A 209 6.19 -9.97 -5.25
N PHE A 210 7.03 -9.91 -4.20
CA PHE A 210 7.75 -8.68 -3.86
C PHE A 210 8.80 -8.28 -4.90
N ILE A 211 9.51 -9.24 -5.52
CA ILE A 211 10.41 -8.94 -6.63
C ILE A 211 9.62 -8.37 -7.82
N GLY A 212 8.49 -9.00 -8.16
CA GLY A 212 7.62 -8.51 -9.21
C GLY A 212 7.09 -7.11 -8.92
N LEU A 213 6.61 -6.89 -7.70
CA LEU A 213 6.13 -5.60 -7.22
C LEU A 213 7.20 -4.53 -7.35
N LEU A 214 8.42 -4.76 -6.86
CA LEU A 214 9.52 -3.80 -6.96
C LEU A 214 9.86 -3.46 -8.41
N LEU A 215 9.90 -4.45 -9.31
CA LEU A 215 10.11 -4.21 -10.74
C LEU A 215 8.97 -3.40 -11.35
N GLN A 216 7.72 -3.75 -11.03
CA GLN A 216 6.54 -3.03 -11.49
C GLN A 216 6.55 -1.56 -11.03
N LEU A 217 6.81 -1.32 -9.74
CA LEU A 217 6.92 0.04 -9.19
C LEU A 217 8.02 0.85 -9.88
N THR A 218 9.16 0.21 -10.18
CA THR A 218 10.28 0.85 -10.89
C THR A 218 9.90 1.23 -12.32
N VAL A 219 9.23 0.34 -13.05
CA VAL A 219 8.76 0.61 -14.42
C VAL A 219 7.74 1.76 -14.41
N VAL A 220 6.74 1.70 -13.54
CA VAL A 220 5.72 2.74 -13.42
C VAL A 220 6.33 4.08 -13.00
N PHE A 221 7.30 4.08 -12.09
CA PHE A 221 8.06 5.28 -11.71
C PHE A 221 8.74 5.94 -12.91
N ILE A 222 9.47 5.17 -13.71
CA ILE A 222 10.17 5.69 -14.91
C ILE A 222 9.16 6.24 -15.91
N LEU A 223 8.06 5.52 -16.17
CA LEU A 223 7.03 5.97 -17.11
C LEU A 223 6.34 7.26 -16.64
N TYR A 224 5.98 7.36 -15.36
CA TYR A 224 5.43 8.60 -14.79
C TYR A 224 6.42 9.76 -14.82
N LEU A 225 7.69 9.48 -14.55
CA LEU A 225 8.75 10.47 -14.62
C LEU A 225 8.87 11.05 -16.04
N ILE A 226 8.85 10.18 -17.06
CA ILE A 226 8.87 10.59 -18.47
C ILE A 226 7.68 11.50 -18.79
N VAL A 227 6.46 11.10 -18.41
CA VAL A 227 5.26 11.91 -18.62
C VAL A 227 5.42 13.31 -17.99
N LEU A 228 5.81 13.37 -16.72
CA LEU A 228 5.93 14.64 -16.00
C LEU A 228 7.07 15.54 -16.53
N ILE A 229 8.17 14.96 -16.98
CA ILE A 229 9.27 15.70 -17.62
C ILE A 229 8.83 16.29 -18.96
N ILE A 230 8.12 15.53 -19.79
CA ILE A 230 7.61 16.00 -21.09
C ILE A 230 6.74 17.25 -20.92
N PHE A 231 5.92 17.29 -19.87
CA PHE A 231 5.05 18.44 -19.58
C PHE A 231 5.69 19.52 -18.69
N GLY A 232 7.00 19.42 -18.41
CA GLY A 232 7.77 20.47 -17.75
C GLY A 232 7.47 20.64 -16.25
N ASN A 233 7.02 19.60 -15.56
CA ASN A 233 6.73 19.70 -14.13
C ASN A 233 8.04 19.78 -13.33
N LYS A 234 8.26 20.87 -12.59
CA LYS A 234 9.47 21.12 -11.79
C LYS A 234 9.72 20.04 -10.73
N ASN A 235 8.65 19.44 -10.20
CA ASN A 235 8.70 18.42 -9.16
C ASN A 235 8.48 17.00 -9.72
N ALA A 236 8.73 16.79 -11.03
CA ALA A 236 8.46 15.53 -11.74
C ALA A 236 9.00 14.30 -11.01
N PHE A 237 10.24 14.34 -10.52
CA PHE A 237 10.85 13.22 -9.81
C PHE A 237 10.07 12.81 -8.55
N VAL A 238 9.79 13.78 -7.67
CA VAL A 238 9.14 13.51 -6.38
C VAL A 238 7.69 13.07 -6.60
N ILE A 239 6.97 13.71 -7.54
CA ILE A 239 5.59 13.34 -7.87
C ILE A 239 5.53 11.93 -8.49
N ALA A 240 6.39 11.63 -9.46
CA ALA A 240 6.45 10.29 -10.07
C ALA A 240 6.77 9.22 -9.03
N PHE A 241 7.73 9.50 -8.14
CA PHE A 241 8.15 8.56 -7.09
C PHE A 241 7.03 8.28 -6.10
N LEU A 242 6.32 9.32 -5.65
CA LEU A 242 5.15 9.19 -4.80
C LEU A 242 4.05 8.35 -5.47
N CYS A 243 3.70 8.68 -6.71
CA CYS A 243 2.64 8.00 -7.44
C CYS A 243 2.99 6.53 -7.69
N ALA A 244 4.27 6.24 -7.96
CA ALA A 244 4.76 4.88 -8.07
C ALA A 244 4.68 4.13 -6.73
N ILE A 245 5.09 4.72 -5.61
CA ILE A 245 4.94 4.08 -4.29
C ILE A 245 3.47 3.78 -3.98
N LEU A 246 2.56 4.71 -4.25
CA LEU A 246 1.12 4.49 -4.03
C LEU A 246 0.60 3.31 -4.86
N ASN A 247 1.19 3.04 -6.02
CA ASN A 247 0.86 1.90 -6.87
C ASN A 247 1.13 0.54 -6.21
N ILE A 248 1.75 0.52 -5.02
CA ILE A 248 1.85 -0.69 -4.18
C ILE A 248 0.46 -1.23 -3.79
N ILE A 249 -0.54 -0.34 -3.69
CA ILE A 249 -1.92 -0.69 -3.38
C ILE A 249 -2.66 -0.90 -4.72
N PRO A 250 -3.04 -2.14 -5.07
CA PRO A 250 -3.69 -2.42 -6.35
C PRO A 250 -5.00 -1.65 -6.50
N TYR A 251 -5.28 -1.17 -7.72
CA TYR A 251 -6.47 -0.41 -8.13
C TYR A 251 -6.63 0.97 -7.45
N ILE A 252 -6.52 1.04 -6.13
CA ILE A 252 -6.72 2.26 -5.36
C ILE A 252 -5.51 3.19 -5.48
N GLY A 253 -4.30 2.63 -5.39
CA GLY A 253 -3.03 3.34 -5.60
C GLY A 253 -2.97 4.14 -6.90
N PRO A 254 -3.19 3.52 -8.08
CA PRO A 254 -3.32 4.19 -9.37
C PRO A 254 -4.25 5.41 -9.37
N ILE A 255 -5.44 5.25 -8.79
CA ILE A 255 -6.49 6.27 -8.79
C ILE A 255 -6.03 7.46 -7.95
N ILE A 256 -5.59 7.19 -6.71
CA ILE A 256 -5.07 8.21 -5.81
C ILE A 256 -3.85 8.90 -6.46
N GLY A 257 -2.90 8.14 -7.01
CA GLY A 257 -1.71 8.67 -7.67
C GLY A 257 -2.04 9.59 -8.84
N THR A 258 -3.02 9.23 -9.68
CA THR A 258 -3.45 10.07 -10.81
C THR A 258 -4.09 11.38 -10.35
N ILE A 259 -4.95 11.31 -9.33
CA ILE A 259 -5.58 12.49 -8.73
C ILE A 259 -4.51 13.40 -8.10
N LEU A 260 -3.59 12.83 -7.31
CA LEU A 260 -2.49 13.57 -6.69
C LEU A 260 -1.57 14.21 -7.73
N ALA A 261 -1.23 13.49 -8.80
CA ALA A 261 -0.40 14.04 -9.88
C ALA A 261 -1.08 15.22 -10.57
N GLY A 262 -2.40 15.15 -10.81
CA GLY A 262 -3.17 16.26 -11.34
C GLY A 262 -3.14 17.49 -10.44
N ILE A 263 -3.46 17.31 -9.15
CA ILE A 263 -3.46 18.39 -8.14
C ILE A 263 -2.06 19.00 -8.00
N LEU A 264 -1.03 18.17 -7.82
CA LEU A 264 0.35 18.64 -7.64
C LEU A 264 0.90 19.33 -8.89
N THR A 265 0.46 18.91 -10.08
CA THR A 265 0.78 19.60 -11.34
C THR A 265 0.13 20.98 -11.36
N MET A 266 -1.17 21.10 -11.06
CA MET A 266 -1.84 22.40 -10.99
C MET A 266 -1.15 23.35 -10.01
N ILE A 267 -0.82 22.87 -8.80
CA ILE A 267 -0.17 23.69 -7.76
C ILE A 267 1.24 24.12 -8.21
N SER A 268 1.99 23.24 -8.86
CA SER A 268 3.34 23.56 -9.32
C SER A 268 3.39 24.67 -10.39
N MET A 269 2.25 24.98 -11.00
CA MET A 269 2.09 25.96 -12.09
C MET A 269 1.28 27.19 -11.65
N ILE A 270 1.05 27.37 -10.34
CA ILE A 270 0.41 28.57 -9.78
C ILE A 270 1.21 29.81 -10.24
N GLY A 271 0.48 30.78 -10.81
CA GLY A 271 1.05 32.00 -11.40
C GLY A 271 1.12 31.99 -12.92
N MET A 272 0.85 30.85 -13.57
CA MET A 272 0.60 30.78 -15.01
C MET A 272 -0.90 30.98 -15.32
N ASP A 273 -1.22 31.29 -16.58
CA ASP A 273 -2.61 31.44 -17.01
C ASP A 273 -3.36 30.09 -16.92
N PHE A 274 -4.54 30.12 -16.28
CA PHE A 274 -5.26 28.89 -15.98
C PHE A 274 -5.76 28.18 -17.25
N GLN A 275 -6.26 28.95 -18.22
CA GLN A 275 -6.94 28.42 -19.39
C GLN A 275 -5.96 27.92 -20.46
N SER A 276 -4.90 28.69 -20.72
CA SER A 276 -3.93 28.38 -21.77
C SER A 276 -2.84 27.41 -21.33
N GLU A 277 -2.51 27.37 -20.04
CA GLU A 277 -1.35 26.63 -19.55
C GLU A 277 -1.70 25.56 -18.52
N ILE A 278 -2.34 25.93 -17.41
CA ILE A 278 -2.55 25.01 -16.27
C ILE A 278 -3.50 23.87 -16.63
N LEU A 279 -4.68 24.20 -17.17
CA LEU A 279 -5.72 23.23 -17.47
C LEU A 279 -5.30 22.23 -18.57
N PRO A 280 -4.78 22.67 -19.74
CA PRO A 280 -4.37 21.74 -20.80
C PRO A 280 -3.23 20.81 -20.35
N LYS A 281 -2.20 21.34 -19.68
CA LYS A 281 -1.08 20.51 -19.20
C LYS A 281 -1.50 19.51 -18.14
N THR A 282 -2.41 19.90 -17.23
CA THR A 282 -2.93 18.96 -16.24
C THR A 282 -3.72 17.83 -16.90
N ILE A 283 -4.56 18.16 -17.90
CA ILE A 283 -5.29 17.16 -18.68
C ILE A 283 -4.31 16.21 -19.39
N TYR A 284 -3.26 16.75 -20.02
CA TYR A 284 -2.25 15.91 -20.68
C TYR A 284 -1.47 15.01 -19.71
N VAL A 285 -1.15 15.50 -18.51
CA VAL A 285 -0.53 14.67 -17.46
C VAL A 285 -1.48 13.56 -17.03
N ILE A 286 -2.76 13.85 -16.79
CA ILE A 286 -3.77 12.83 -16.44
C ILE A 286 -3.90 11.79 -17.54
N ILE A 287 -4.00 12.20 -18.81
CA ILE A 287 -4.04 11.29 -19.95
C ILE A 287 -2.78 10.44 -20.00
N GLY A 288 -1.60 11.05 -19.83
CA GLY A 288 -0.33 10.32 -19.77
C GLY A 288 -0.32 9.28 -18.65
N PHE A 289 -0.84 9.62 -17.46
CA PHE A 289 -0.95 8.69 -16.34
C PHE A 289 -1.91 7.53 -16.64
N LEU A 290 -3.04 7.80 -17.29
CA LEU A 290 -3.99 6.77 -17.73
C LEU A 290 -3.35 5.84 -18.77
N VAL A 291 -2.55 6.36 -19.70
CA VAL A 291 -1.79 5.56 -20.67
C VAL A 291 -0.75 4.68 -19.95
N VAL A 292 -0.01 5.24 -18.99
CA VAL A 292 0.93 4.45 -18.18
C VAL A 292 0.21 3.35 -17.41
N GLN A 293 -0.98 3.61 -16.87
CA GLN A 293 -1.79 2.60 -16.20
C GLN A 293 -2.35 1.55 -17.17
N ALA A 294 -2.69 1.93 -18.39
CA ALA A 294 -3.05 0.96 -19.43
C ALA A 294 -1.86 0.05 -19.79
N ILE A 295 -0.65 0.62 -19.90
CA ILE A 295 0.59 -0.16 -20.09
C ILE A 295 0.83 -1.08 -18.90
N ASP A 296 0.69 -0.57 -17.67
CA ASP A 296 0.93 -1.36 -16.46
C ASP A 296 -0.03 -2.55 -16.38
N ASN A 297 -1.33 -2.32 -16.57
CA ASN A 297 -2.36 -3.35 -16.45
C ASN A 297 -2.30 -4.40 -17.58
N ASN A 298 -1.92 -4.01 -18.80
CA ASN A 298 -1.95 -4.91 -19.96
C ASN A 298 -0.59 -5.53 -20.32
N ILE A 299 0.52 -4.92 -19.90
CA ILE A 299 1.88 -5.34 -20.28
C ILE A 299 2.70 -5.68 -19.04
N SER A 300 2.92 -4.69 -18.16
CA SER A 300 3.80 -4.87 -16.99
C SER A 300 3.29 -5.96 -16.05
N GLN A 301 2.02 -5.90 -15.64
CA GLN A 301 1.42 -6.87 -14.72
C GLN A 301 1.43 -8.30 -15.29
N PRO A 302 1.00 -8.58 -16.53
CA PRO A 302 1.10 -9.93 -17.09
C PRO A 302 2.55 -10.43 -17.21
N ILE A 303 3.50 -9.59 -17.60
CA ILE A 303 4.90 -10.02 -17.77
C ILE A 303 5.58 -10.27 -16.41
N ILE A 304 5.33 -9.40 -15.44
CA ILE A 304 6.05 -9.37 -14.16
C ILE A 304 5.36 -10.25 -13.10
N SER A 305 4.03 -10.28 -13.08
CA SER A 305 3.22 -10.83 -11.98
C SER A 305 2.45 -12.12 -12.33
N SER A 306 2.43 -12.57 -13.60
CA SER A 306 1.67 -13.75 -14.05
C SER A 306 2.02 -15.07 -13.34
N LYS A 307 3.10 -15.14 -12.58
CA LYS A 307 3.52 -16.36 -11.88
C LYS A 307 3.67 -16.21 -10.36
N SER A 308 3.31 -15.05 -9.79
CA SER A 308 3.71 -14.69 -8.43
C SER A 308 2.62 -14.87 -7.37
N VAL A 309 1.33 -14.67 -7.71
CA VAL A 309 0.21 -14.78 -6.74
C VAL A 309 -1.01 -15.52 -7.29
N ASN A 310 -1.08 -15.75 -8.61
CA ASN A 310 -2.12 -16.54 -9.30
C ASN A 310 -3.57 -16.31 -8.79
N SER A 311 -3.88 -15.13 -8.26
CA SER A 311 -5.19 -14.80 -7.71
C SER A 311 -5.99 -14.01 -8.74
N HIS A 312 -7.32 -14.14 -8.70
CA HIS A 312 -8.17 -13.43 -9.63
C HIS A 312 -8.14 -11.92 -9.32
N PRO A 313 -8.11 -11.01 -10.32
CA PRO A 313 -8.18 -9.56 -10.13
C PRO A 313 -9.26 -9.11 -9.13
N LEU A 314 -10.46 -9.69 -9.25
CA LEU A 314 -11.58 -9.45 -8.33
C LEU A 314 -11.28 -9.84 -6.88
N GLU A 315 -10.58 -10.97 -6.64
CA GLU A 315 -10.21 -11.39 -5.27
C GLU A 315 -9.26 -10.36 -4.65
N ILE A 316 -8.25 -9.93 -5.42
CA ILE A 316 -7.28 -8.92 -4.99
C ILE A 316 -7.97 -7.59 -4.67
N PHE A 317 -8.91 -7.16 -5.52
CA PHE A 317 -9.69 -5.96 -5.28
C PHE A 317 -10.52 -6.05 -3.98
N LEU A 318 -11.28 -7.14 -3.81
CA LEU A 318 -12.15 -7.32 -2.64
C LEU A 318 -11.35 -7.43 -1.34
N ILE A 319 -10.26 -8.21 -1.31
CA ILE A 319 -9.45 -8.35 -0.09
C ILE A 319 -8.75 -7.03 0.27
N THR A 320 -8.34 -6.26 -0.72
CA THR A 320 -7.73 -4.93 -0.51
C THR A 320 -8.76 -3.97 0.08
N LEU A 321 -10.00 -3.96 -0.42
CA LEU A 321 -11.08 -3.15 0.13
C LEU A 321 -11.43 -3.56 1.57
N ILE A 322 -11.64 -4.85 1.82
CA ILE A 322 -11.99 -5.36 3.16
C ILE A 322 -10.88 -5.02 4.16
N SER A 323 -9.62 -5.23 3.78
CA SER A 323 -8.47 -4.91 4.63
C SER A 323 -8.32 -3.40 4.83
N GLY A 324 -8.64 -2.58 3.83
CA GLY A 324 -8.63 -1.13 3.93
C GLY A 324 -9.69 -0.59 4.88
N ILE A 325 -10.89 -1.16 4.87
CA ILE A 325 -11.96 -0.79 5.80
C ILE A 325 -11.60 -1.21 7.23
N THR A 326 -10.95 -2.36 7.41
CA THR A 326 -10.68 -2.94 8.74
C THR A 326 -9.40 -2.39 9.38
N PHE A 327 -8.33 -2.22 8.60
CA PHE A 327 -6.99 -1.90 9.09
C PHE A 327 -6.36 -0.67 8.40
N GLY A 328 -7.16 0.09 7.64
CA GLY A 328 -6.70 1.30 6.94
C GLY A 328 -5.66 1.01 5.85
N ILE A 329 -4.82 2.01 5.57
CA ILE A 329 -3.79 1.95 4.52
C ILE A 329 -2.83 0.77 4.74
N VAL A 330 -2.45 0.49 6.00
CA VAL A 330 -1.58 -0.65 6.34
C VAL A 330 -2.22 -1.96 5.91
N GLY A 331 -3.53 -2.12 6.18
CA GLY A 331 -4.32 -3.27 5.73
C GLY A 331 -4.28 -3.47 4.22
N MET A 332 -4.44 -2.39 3.45
CA MET A 332 -4.44 -2.46 1.99
C MET A 332 -3.10 -2.93 1.43
N ILE A 333 -1.99 -2.49 2.03
CA ILE A 333 -0.63 -2.88 1.60
C ILE A 333 -0.36 -4.36 1.89
N ILE A 334 -0.79 -4.86 3.06
CA ILE A 334 -0.52 -6.24 3.48
C ILE A 334 -1.57 -7.25 3.00
N ALA A 335 -2.66 -6.78 2.37
CA ALA A 335 -3.79 -7.61 1.97
C ALA A 335 -3.37 -8.80 1.09
N ILE A 336 -2.59 -8.55 0.03
CA ILE A 336 -2.15 -9.60 -0.91
C ILE A 336 -1.23 -10.62 -0.23
N PRO A 337 -0.16 -10.22 0.48
CA PRO A 337 0.68 -11.17 1.19
C PRO A 337 -0.09 -12.05 2.18
N VAL A 338 -0.94 -11.44 3.01
CA VAL A 338 -1.73 -12.17 4.02
C VAL A 338 -2.70 -13.14 3.35
N PHE A 339 -3.39 -12.71 2.29
CA PHE A 339 -4.28 -13.57 1.54
C PHE A 339 -3.57 -14.76 0.91
N THR A 340 -2.37 -14.54 0.36
CA THR A 340 -1.53 -15.59 -0.21
C THR A 340 -1.12 -16.60 0.86
N MET A 341 -0.72 -16.13 2.05
CA MET A 341 -0.39 -17.02 3.18
C MET A 341 -1.57 -17.88 3.60
N ILE A 342 -2.75 -17.27 3.73
CA ILE A 342 -3.99 -17.98 4.10
C ILE A 342 -4.30 -19.05 3.05
N LYS A 343 -4.26 -18.72 1.75
CA LYS A 343 -4.54 -19.69 0.68
C LYS A 343 -3.58 -20.89 0.71
N VAL A 344 -2.27 -20.66 0.91
CA VAL A 344 -1.29 -21.74 0.99
C VAL A 344 -1.54 -22.65 2.20
N ILE A 345 -1.83 -22.07 3.37
CA ILE A 345 -2.14 -22.85 4.59
C ILE A 345 -3.41 -23.67 4.39
N LEU A 346 -4.47 -23.06 3.83
CA LEU A 346 -5.73 -23.76 3.58
C LEU A 346 -5.54 -24.93 2.62
N LYS A 347 -4.77 -24.75 1.53
CA LYS A 347 -4.49 -25.81 0.55
C LYS A 347 -3.78 -27.01 1.18
N GLU A 348 -2.84 -26.78 2.08
CA GLU A 348 -2.04 -27.85 2.68
C GLU A 348 -2.77 -28.58 3.82
N PHE A 349 -3.60 -27.86 4.58
CA PHE A 349 -4.31 -28.42 5.74
C PHE A 349 -5.69 -28.98 5.42
N PHE A 350 -6.39 -28.41 4.44
CA PHE A 350 -7.77 -28.76 4.08
C PHE A 350 -7.94 -29.00 2.56
N PRO A 351 -7.14 -29.88 1.94
CA PRO A 351 -7.16 -30.10 0.49
C PRO A 351 -8.50 -30.63 -0.03
N ASP A 352 -9.22 -31.41 0.78
CA ASP A 352 -10.48 -32.06 0.38
C ASP A 352 -11.72 -31.14 0.47
N ASN A 353 -11.56 -29.92 1.01
CA ASN A 353 -12.67 -28.98 1.12
C ASN A 353 -12.95 -28.32 -0.25
N LYS A 354 -14.17 -28.51 -0.77
CA LYS A 354 -14.59 -27.95 -2.08
C LYS A 354 -14.43 -26.43 -2.20
N ILE A 355 -14.62 -25.68 -1.11
CA ILE A 355 -14.46 -24.22 -1.12
C ILE A 355 -12.97 -23.87 -1.21
N VAL A 356 -12.13 -24.60 -0.47
CA VAL A 356 -10.68 -24.41 -0.49
C VAL A 356 -10.14 -24.77 -1.87
N SER A 357 -10.53 -25.90 -2.45
CA SER A 357 -10.03 -26.35 -3.75
C SER A 357 -10.31 -25.34 -4.87
N VAL A 358 -11.50 -24.72 -4.89
CA VAL A 358 -11.85 -23.67 -5.86
C VAL A 358 -11.04 -22.38 -5.62
N LEU A 359 -10.91 -21.94 -4.36
CA LEU A 359 -10.15 -20.73 -4.03
C LEU A 359 -8.64 -20.90 -4.28
N THR A 360 -8.11 -22.12 -4.10
CA THR A 360 -6.69 -22.43 -4.25
C THR A 360 -6.36 -23.13 -5.57
N GLU A 361 -7.28 -23.19 -6.53
CA GLU A 361 -7.08 -23.93 -7.79
C GLU A 361 -5.84 -23.45 -8.57
N ARG A 362 -5.55 -22.16 -8.45
CA ARG A 362 -4.50 -21.47 -9.21
C ARG A 362 -3.13 -21.43 -8.52
N ILE A 363 -3.02 -21.87 -7.27
CA ILE A 363 -1.78 -21.87 -6.45
C ILE A 363 -1.53 -23.30 -6.05
#